data_AF-A0A7X8ZT55-F1
#
_entry.id   AF-A0A7X8ZT55-F1
#
_cell.length_a   1.000
_cell.length_b   1.000
_cell.length_c   1.000
_cell.angle_alpha   90.00
_cell.angle_beta   90.00
_cell.angle_gamma   90.00
#
_symmetry.space_group_name_H-M   'P 1'
#
loop_
_entity.id
_entity.type
_entity.pdbx_description
1 polymer ?
#
loop_
_entity_poly.entity_id
_entity_poly.type
_entity_poly.pdbx_seq_one_letter_code
_entity_poly.pdbx_strand_id
1 'polypeptide(L)'
;KGIGSEFANQCAYDSIQVHGGSGFMKDYTCERLYRDARITSIYEGTTQLQVVAAIRYVTNGSFLKQIKTYEALSVAPSLSGLQSRLKEMAETYEKAVDTIKEIKNKELTDFHARRLVEMAGYIIMGHLILQDATKNSELFNSSAHVFVRFADSEVKKHAQFIESFTEDDFDFYRK
;
A
#
# COMPACT_ATOMS: atom_id res chain seq x y z
N LYS A 1 8.09 -4.46 -5.40
CA LYS A 1 7.64 -5.68 -6.10
C LYS A 1 6.26 -6.14 -5.61
N GLY A 2 6.13 -6.66 -4.38
CA GLY A 2 4.87 -7.27 -3.88
C GLY A 2 3.60 -6.43 -4.14
N ILE A 3 3.57 -5.19 -3.67
CA ILE A 3 2.42 -4.28 -3.89
C ILE A 3 2.11 -4.11 -5.39
N GLY A 4 3.13 -3.84 -6.21
CA GLY A 4 2.94 -3.64 -7.65
C GLY A 4 2.41 -4.88 -8.37
N SER A 5 2.86 -6.08 -8.00
CA SER A 5 2.33 -7.33 -8.56
C SER A 5 0.89 -7.61 -8.14
N GLU A 6 0.51 -7.30 -6.89
CA GLU A 6 -0.88 -7.44 -6.43
C GLU A 6 -1.80 -6.44 -7.14
N PHE A 7 -1.36 -5.19 -7.31
CA PHE A 7 -2.09 -4.19 -8.10
C PHE A 7 -2.25 -4.61 -9.56
N ALA A 8 -1.21 -5.16 -10.19
CA ALA A 8 -1.30 -5.66 -11.55
C ALA A 8 -2.36 -6.78 -11.68
N ASN A 9 -2.43 -7.68 -10.69
CA ASN A 9 -3.48 -8.71 -10.64
C ASN A 9 -4.88 -8.09 -10.54
N GLN A 10 -5.06 -7.12 -9.64
CA GLN A 10 -6.35 -6.44 -9.47
C GLN A 10 -6.76 -5.70 -10.75
N CYS A 11 -5.87 -4.91 -11.35
CA CYS A 11 -6.17 -4.18 -12.59
C CYS A 11 -6.51 -5.12 -13.75
N ALA A 12 -5.79 -6.25 -13.88
CA ALA A 12 -6.08 -7.23 -14.92
C ALA A 12 -7.43 -7.92 -14.69
N TYR A 13 -7.78 -8.22 -13.43
CA TYR A 13 -9.09 -8.73 -13.06
C TYR A 13 -10.21 -7.74 -13.39
N ASP A 14 -10.06 -6.48 -12.98
CA ASP A 14 -11.05 -5.43 -13.25
C ASP A 14 -11.20 -5.16 -14.75
N SER A 15 -10.12 -5.31 -15.53
CA SER A 15 -10.18 -5.21 -16.98
C SER A 15 -11.11 -6.25 -17.61
N ILE A 16 -11.12 -7.50 -17.11
CA ILE A 16 -12.09 -8.52 -17.52
C ILE A 16 -13.50 -8.06 -17.16
N GLN A 17 -13.69 -7.59 -15.92
CA GLN A 17 -15.00 -7.18 -15.42
C GLN A 17 -15.62 -6.04 -16.25
N VAL A 18 -14.82 -5.07 -16.68
CA VAL A 18 -15.28 -3.96 -17.56
C VAL A 18 -15.82 -4.49 -18.90
N HIS A 19 -15.25 -5.57 -19.44
CA HIS A 19 -15.68 -6.19 -20.70
C HIS A 19 -16.76 -7.27 -20.52
N GLY A 20 -17.16 -7.59 -19.28
CA GLY A 20 -18.12 -8.64 -18.98
C GLY A 20 -17.69 -10.01 -19.51
N GLY A 21 -18.67 -10.82 -19.96
CA GLY A 21 -18.40 -12.16 -20.51
C GLY A 21 -17.43 -12.16 -21.69
N SER A 22 -17.44 -11.10 -22.51
CA SER A 22 -16.51 -10.92 -23.62
C SER A 22 -15.06 -10.80 -23.15
N GLY A 23 -14.81 -10.18 -21.99
CA GLY A 23 -13.47 -10.07 -21.40
C GLY A 23 -12.86 -11.42 -21.00
N PHE A 24 -13.70 -12.45 -20.84
CA PHE A 24 -13.28 -13.82 -20.53
C PHE A 24 -13.06 -14.67 -21.79
N MET A 25 -13.47 -14.18 -22.97
CA MET A 25 -13.24 -14.84 -24.24
C MET A 25 -11.84 -14.52 -24.77
N LYS A 26 -11.24 -15.45 -25.51
CA LYS A 26 -9.90 -15.30 -26.11
C LYS A 26 -9.81 -14.22 -27.19
N ASP A 27 -10.96 -13.70 -27.64
CA ASP A 27 -11.04 -12.58 -28.58
C ASP A 27 -10.52 -11.28 -27.95
N TYR A 28 -10.54 -11.18 -26.62
CA TYR A 28 -10.00 -10.04 -25.87
C TYR A 28 -8.76 -10.43 -25.10
N THR A 29 -7.80 -9.50 -25.02
CA THR A 29 -6.51 -9.74 -24.37
C THR A 29 -6.62 -9.81 -22.83
N CYS A 30 -7.75 -9.41 -22.24
CA CYS A 30 -7.97 -9.29 -20.80
C CYS A 30 -7.73 -10.61 -20.05
N GLU A 31 -8.28 -11.73 -20.54
CA GLU A 31 -8.09 -13.05 -19.91
C GLU A 31 -6.62 -13.45 -19.84
N ARG A 32 -5.88 -13.16 -20.93
CA ARG A 32 -4.44 -13.45 -21.00
C ARG A 32 -3.67 -12.58 -20.02
N LEU A 33 -3.96 -11.28 -19.96
CA LEU A 33 -3.32 -10.36 -19.02
C LEU A 33 -3.53 -10.79 -17.58
N TYR A 34 -4.72 -11.28 -17.22
CA TYR A 34 -4.98 -11.78 -15.88
C TYR A 34 -4.14 -13.02 -15.55
N ARG A 35 -4.06 -13.99 -16.48
CA ARG A 35 -3.18 -15.16 -16.31
C ARG A 35 -1.71 -14.77 -16.20
N ASP A 36 -1.25 -13.86 -17.04
CA ASP A 36 0.15 -13.40 -17.06
C ASP A 36 0.48 -12.58 -15.81
N ALA A 37 -0.46 -11.75 -15.30
CA ALA A 37 -0.28 -11.01 -14.07
C ALA A 37 -0.14 -11.93 -12.85
N ARG A 38 -0.82 -13.09 -12.85
CA ARG A 38 -0.85 -14.01 -11.70
C ARG A 38 0.51 -14.51 -11.27
N ILE A 39 1.41 -14.76 -12.21
CA ILE A 39 2.73 -15.30 -11.88
C ILE A 39 3.61 -14.27 -11.16
N THR A 40 3.35 -12.97 -11.35
CA THR A 40 4.20 -11.88 -10.84
C THR A 40 4.20 -11.78 -9.31
N SER A 41 3.13 -12.22 -8.64
CA SER A 41 3.04 -12.28 -7.17
C SER A 41 3.51 -13.62 -6.59
N ILE A 42 3.96 -14.57 -7.43
CA ILE A 42 4.39 -15.91 -7.03
C ILE A 42 5.89 -16.09 -7.25
N TYR A 43 6.38 -15.85 -8.46
CA TYR A 43 7.80 -16.07 -8.77
C TYR A 43 8.71 -15.04 -8.12
N GLU A 44 9.99 -15.37 -7.96
CA GLU A 44 11.02 -14.51 -7.36
C GLU A 44 10.67 -14.02 -5.93
N GLY A 45 9.94 -14.86 -5.19
CA GLY A 45 9.44 -14.57 -3.85
C GLY A 45 8.02 -14.03 -3.88
N THR A 46 7.14 -14.77 -3.20
CA THR A 46 5.72 -14.44 -3.02
C THR A 46 5.53 -13.11 -2.32
N THR A 47 4.35 -12.50 -2.44
CA THR A 47 4.01 -11.26 -1.71
C THR A 47 4.32 -11.35 -0.22
N GLN A 48 4.04 -12.50 0.42
CA GLN A 48 4.38 -12.69 1.83
C GLN A 48 5.88 -12.71 2.08
N LEU A 49 6.68 -13.35 1.22
CA LEU A 49 8.15 -13.30 1.34
C LEU A 49 8.69 -11.87 1.10
N GLN A 50 8.07 -11.09 0.23
CA GLN A 50 8.41 -9.67 0.05
C GLN A 50 8.10 -8.87 1.32
N VAL A 51 6.99 -9.14 2.00
CA VAL A 51 6.66 -8.52 3.29
C VAL A 51 7.68 -8.89 4.37
N VAL A 52 8.05 -10.17 4.49
CA VAL A 52 9.08 -10.64 5.43
C VAL A 52 10.42 -9.97 5.15
N ALA A 53 10.78 -9.77 3.88
CA ALA A 53 11.99 -9.03 3.53
C ALA A 53 11.89 -7.53 3.86
N ALA A 54 10.69 -6.95 3.79
CA ALA A 54 10.44 -5.53 3.96
C ALA A 54 10.26 -5.10 5.43
N ILE A 55 9.79 -5.97 6.32
CA ILE A 55 9.42 -5.61 7.69
C ILE A 55 10.57 -4.99 8.48
N ARG A 56 11.81 -5.39 8.22
CA ARG A 56 13.00 -4.78 8.85
C ARG A 56 13.12 -3.27 8.60
N TYR A 57 12.64 -2.78 7.46
CA TYR A 57 12.68 -1.36 7.09
C TYR A 57 11.57 -0.54 7.74
N VAL A 58 10.51 -1.22 8.19
CA VAL A 58 9.50 -0.65 9.08
C VAL A 58 10.09 -0.54 10.48
N THR A 59 10.61 -1.63 11.03
CA THR A 59 11.06 -1.68 12.43
C THR A 59 12.26 -0.79 12.69
N ASN A 60 13.21 -0.70 11.75
CA ASN A 60 14.36 0.21 11.86
C ASN A 60 14.06 1.67 11.48
N GLY A 61 12.82 1.99 11.08
CA GLY A 61 12.39 3.35 10.73
C GLY A 61 12.83 3.85 9.35
N SER A 62 13.47 3.02 8.52
CA SER A 62 13.92 3.42 7.19
C SER A 62 12.78 3.91 6.30
N PHE A 63 11.62 3.24 6.32
CA PHE A 63 10.46 3.70 5.55
C PHE A 63 9.89 5.01 6.07
N LEU A 64 9.81 5.19 7.40
CA LEU A 64 9.35 6.45 7.98
C LEU A 64 10.29 7.60 7.58
N LYS A 65 11.61 7.39 7.66
CA LYS A 65 12.59 8.38 7.19
C LYS A 65 12.40 8.74 5.72
N GLN A 66 12.14 7.74 4.87
CA GLN A 66 11.87 7.98 3.45
C GLN A 66 10.58 8.79 3.23
N ILE A 67 9.51 8.48 3.96
CA ILE A 67 8.26 9.23 3.95
C ILE A 67 8.52 10.69 4.36
N LYS A 68 9.19 10.93 5.49
CA LYS A 68 9.55 12.28 5.95
C LYS A 68 10.42 13.05 4.95
N THR A 69 11.29 12.34 4.24
CA THR A 69 12.09 12.93 3.15
C THR A 69 11.18 13.45 2.03
N TYR A 70 10.17 12.68 1.62
CA TYR A 70 9.22 13.09 0.60
C TYR A 70 8.24 14.17 1.08
N GLU A 71 7.83 14.15 2.35
CA GLU A 71 7.00 15.20 2.96
C GLU A 71 7.66 16.58 2.89
N ALA A 72 8.99 16.63 2.99
CA ALA A 72 9.77 17.87 2.95
C ALA A 72 9.96 18.45 1.52
N LEU A 73 9.62 17.69 0.47
CA LEU A 73 9.71 18.19 -0.90
C LEU A 73 8.63 19.25 -1.17
N SER A 74 8.99 20.27 -1.95
CA SER A 74 8.05 21.30 -2.41
C SER A 74 6.97 20.67 -3.31
N VAL A 75 5.74 21.14 -3.16
CA VAL A 75 4.57 20.70 -3.94
C VAL A 75 3.85 21.91 -4.53
N ALA A 76 3.11 21.72 -5.61
CA ALA A 76 2.29 22.78 -6.18
C ALA A 76 1.29 23.31 -5.13
N PRO A 77 1.06 24.64 -5.03
CA PRO A 77 0.15 25.20 -4.03
C PRO A 77 -1.28 24.62 -4.09
N SER A 78 -1.76 24.29 -5.28
CA SER A 78 -3.06 23.64 -5.52
C SER A 78 -3.17 22.24 -4.90
N LEU A 79 -2.04 21.58 -4.67
CA LEU A 79 -1.95 20.22 -4.14
C LEU A 79 -1.59 20.16 -2.65
N SER A 80 -1.46 21.32 -1.99
CA SER A 80 -1.15 21.42 -0.56
C SER A 80 -2.09 20.59 0.32
N GLY A 81 -3.39 20.54 -0.01
CA GLY A 81 -4.35 19.71 0.71
C GLY A 81 -4.06 18.20 0.64
N LEU A 82 -3.54 17.71 -0.49
CA LEU A 82 -3.11 16.31 -0.61
C LEU A 82 -1.83 16.06 0.20
N GLN A 83 -0.90 17.02 0.22
CA GLN A 83 0.30 16.93 1.05
C GLN A 83 -0.04 16.84 2.54
N SER A 84 -0.97 17.68 3.03
CA SER A 84 -1.44 17.61 4.42
C SER A 84 -2.04 16.25 4.75
N ARG A 85 -2.87 15.70 3.86
CA ARG A 85 -3.44 14.36 4.04
C ARG A 85 -2.38 13.26 4.12
N LEU A 86 -1.34 13.32 3.28
CA LEU A 86 -0.24 12.35 3.35
C LEU A 86 0.55 12.45 4.66
N LYS A 87 0.71 13.66 5.22
CA LYS A 87 1.31 13.86 6.54
C LYS A 87 0.46 13.22 7.65
N GLU A 88 -0.86 13.40 7.61
CA GLU A 88 -1.79 12.75 8.55
C GLU A 88 -1.72 11.21 8.45
N MET A 89 -1.62 10.67 7.21
CA MET A 89 -1.43 9.24 6.99
C MET A 89 -0.08 8.76 7.56
N ALA A 90 0.98 9.54 7.42
CA ALA A 90 2.30 9.22 7.98
C ALA A 90 2.29 9.22 9.52
N GLU A 91 1.61 10.18 10.16
CA GLU A 91 1.41 10.20 11.61
C GLU A 91 0.62 8.97 12.08
N THR A 92 -0.42 8.58 11.33
CA THR A 92 -1.20 7.37 11.61
C THR A 92 -0.35 6.11 11.49
N TYR A 93 0.50 6.04 10.45
CA TYR A 93 1.45 4.94 10.26
C TYR A 93 2.50 4.88 11.37
N GLU A 94 3.05 6.02 11.78
CA GLU A 94 4.02 6.10 12.88
C GLU A 94 3.44 5.56 14.17
N LYS A 95 2.22 5.99 14.55
CA LYS A 95 1.48 5.45 15.70
C LYS A 95 1.30 3.93 15.61
N ALA A 96 0.84 3.42 14.47
CA ALA A 96 0.63 1.98 14.28
C ALA A 96 1.94 1.17 14.40
N VAL A 97 3.06 1.72 13.91
CA VAL A 97 4.39 1.10 14.07
C VAL A 97 4.80 1.08 15.54
N ASP A 98 4.58 2.17 16.26
CA ASP A 98 4.94 2.28 17.67
C ASP A 98 4.11 1.34 18.54
N THR A 99 2.79 1.24 18.30
CA THR A 99 1.91 0.27 18.98
C THR A 99 2.45 -1.16 18.86
N ILE A 100 2.85 -1.60 17.66
CA ILE A 100 3.38 -2.95 17.46
C ILE A 100 4.77 -3.12 18.11
N LYS A 101 5.62 -2.09 18.10
CA LYS A 101 6.93 -2.13 18.76
C LYS A 101 6.83 -2.22 20.28
N GLU A 102 5.85 -1.55 20.88
CA GLU A 102 5.64 -1.53 22.33
C GLU A 102 5.29 -2.91 22.90
N ILE A 103 4.57 -3.72 22.13
CA ILE A 103 4.15 -5.08 22.52
C ILE A 103 5.38 -6.01 22.70
N LYS A 104 6.53 -5.70 22.05
CA LYS A 104 7.78 -6.49 22.12
C LYS A 104 7.61 -8.00 21.83
N ASN A 105 6.59 -8.34 21.03
CA ASN A 105 6.31 -9.70 20.61
C ASN A 105 6.61 -9.86 19.12
N LYS A 106 7.57 -10.73 18.79
CA LYS A 106 8.01 -10.93 17.42
C LYS A 106 6.92 -11.59 16.56
N GLU A 107 6.18 -12.55 17.10
CA GLU A 107 5.13 -13.24 16.33
C GLU A 107 4.00 -12.29 15.94
N LEU A 108 3.60 -11.40 16.85
CA LEU A 108 2.64 -10.34 16.56
C LEU A 108 3.18 -9.33 15.54
N THR A 109 4.46 -8.98 15.66
CA THR A 109 5.13 -8.13 14.66
C THR A 109 5.05 -8.76 13.26
N ASP A 110 5.36 -10.05 13.16
CA ASP A 110 5.31 -10.79 11.89
C ASP A 110 3.87 -10.93 11.37
N PHE A 111 2.89 -11.10 12.27
CA PHE A 111 1.46 -11.15 11.92
C PHE A 111 0.93 -9.83 11.34
N HIS A 112 1.32 -8.69 11.92
CA HIS A 112 0.94 -7.37 11.44
C HIS A 112 1.84 -6.84 10.32
N ALA A 113 2.94 -7.54 9.98
CA ALA A 113 3.95 -7.06 9.05
C ALA A 113 3.38 -6.60 7.71
N ARG A 114 2.44 -7.36 7.13
CA ARG A 114 1.83 -7.01 5.85
C ARG A 114 1.11 -5.67 5.91
N ARG A 115 0.33 -5.43 6.97
CA ARG A 115 -0.43 -4.19 7.17
C ARG A 115 0.51 -3.00 7.26
N LEU A 116 1.57 -3.10 8.06
CA LEU A 116 2.55 -2.02 8.22
C LEU A 116 3.31 -1.74 6.90
N VAL A 117 3.71 -2.78 6.17
CA VAL A 117 4.39 -2.64 4.88
C VAL A 117 3.47 -2.02 3.82
N GLU A 118 2.20 -2.43 3.77
CA GLU A 118 1.21 -1.86 2.85
C GLU A 118 0.91 -0.40 3.18
N MET A 119 0.73 -0.04 4.47
CA MET A 119 0.57 1.35 4.91
C MET A 119 1.74 2.23 4.42
N ALA A 120 2.99 1.81 4.65
CA ALA A 120 4.17 2.51 4.17
C ALA A 120 4.18 2.64 2.65
N GLY A 121 3.85 1.57 1.93
CA GLY A 121 3.78 1.55 0.47
C GLY A 121 2.76 2.54 -0.08
N TYR A 122 1.56 2.60 0.49
CA TYR A 122 0.51 3.54 0.09
C TYR A 122 0.93 5.00 0.28
N ILE A 123 1.55 5.32 1.42
CA ILE A 123 2.03 6.67 1.71
C ILE A 123 3.15 7.06 0.75
N ILE A 124 4.12 6.17 0.53
CA ILE A 124 5.24 6.41 -0.40
C ILE A 124 4.72 6.63 -1.83
N MET A 125 3.83 5.76 -2.33
CA MET A 125 3.24 5.94 -3.66
C MET A 125 2.42 7.23 -3.75
N GLY A 126 1.73 7.60 -2.67
CA GLY A 126 0.97 8.85 -2.56
C GLY A 126 1.87 10.07 -2.71
N HIS A 127 3.05 10.06 -2.09
CA HIS A 127 4.05 11.11 -2.31
C HIS A 127 4.58 11.12 -3.74
N LEU A 128 4.89 9.96 -4.33
CA LEU A 128 5.43 9.89 -5.69
C LEU A 128 4.44 10.47 -6.72
N ILE A 129 3.17 10.06 -6.67
CA ILE A 129 2.16 10.59 -7.59
C ILE A 129 1.86 12.07 -7.35
N LEU A 130 1.99 12.55 -6.10
CA LEU A 130 1.88 13.96 -5.76
C LEU A 130 3.03 14.79 -6.39
N GLN A 131 4.24 14.24 -6.39
CA GLN A 131 5.39 14.86 -7.05
C GLN A 131 5.23 14.89 -8.57
N ASP A 132 4.71 13.80 -9.17
CA ASP A 132 4.43 13.76 -10.60
C ASP A 132 3.32 14.74 -11.00
N ALA A 133 2.26 14.85 -10.19
CA ALA A 133 1.19 15.84 -10.38
C ALA A 133 1.66 17.29 -10.18
N THR A 134 2.64 17.52 -9.30
CA THR A 134 3.25 18.84 -9.12
C THR A 134 4.00 19.27 -10.39
N LYS A 135 4.68 18.34 -11.06
CA LYS A 135 5.46 18.62 -12.28
C LYS A 135 4.60 18.64 -13.54
N ASN A 136 3.61 17.74 -13.63
CA ASN A 136 2.80 17.51 -14.82
C ASN A 136 1.32 17.35 -14.40
N SER A 137 0.71 18.47 -14.02
CA SER A 137 -0.67 18.49 -13.50
C SER A 137 -1.69 17.92 -14.50
N GLU A 138 -1.50 18.18 -15.80
CA GLU A 138 -2.41 17.71 -16.85
C GLU A 138 -2.55 16.18 -16.90
N LEU A 139 -1.49 15.44 -16.56
CA LEU A 139 -1.47 13.99 -16.63
C LEU A 139 -1.88 13.33 -15.31
N PHE A 140 -1.47 13.90 -14.18
CA PHE A 140 -1.52 13.19 -12.89
C PHE A 140 -2.42 13.84 -11.84
N ASN A 141 -2.97 15.04 -12.06
CA ASN A 141 -3.78 15.72 -11.04
C ASN A 141 -4.97 14.89 -10.58
N SER A 142 -5.78 14.39 -11.52
CA SER A 142 -6.94 13.52 -11.20
C SER A 142 -6.51 12.24 -10.49
N SER A 143 -5.45 11.60 -11.00
CA SER A 143 -4.93 10.36 -10.44
C SER A 143 -4.40 10.55 -9.02
N ALA A 144 -3.71 11.65 -8.73
CA ALA A 144 -3.24 11.99 -7.39
C ALA A 144 -4.41 12.17 -6.42
N HIS A 145 -5.45 12.89 -6.81
CA HIS A 145 -6.66 13.05 -5.97
C HIS A 145 -7.35 11.73 -5.68
N VAL A 146 -7.55 10.89 -6.70
CA VAL A 146 -8.20 9.58 -6.55
C VAL A 146 -7.35 8.65 -5.69
N PHE A 147 -6.05 8.54 -6.01
CA PHE A 147 -5.15 7.61 -5.34
C PHE A 147 -4.92 7.99 -3.88
N VAL A 148 -4.63 9.27 -3.57
CA VAL A 148 -4.36 9.71 -2.19
C VAL A 148 -5.60 9.50 -1.31
N ARG A 149 -6.81 9.70 -1.85
CA ARG A 149 -8.05 9.43 -1.11
C ARG A 149 -8.25 7.93 -0.84
N PHE A 150 -8.01 7.09 -1.84
CA PHE A 150 -8.05 5.64 -1.68
C PHE A 150 -7.01 5.15 -0.65
N ALA A 151 -5.78 5.63 -0.78
CA ALA A 151 -4.66 5.29 0.09
C ALA A 151 -4.93 5.68 1.55
N ASP A 152 -5.52 6.84 1.80
CA ASP A 152 -5.94 7.29 3.14
C ASP A 152 -6.93 6.30 3.79
N SER A 153 -7.91 5.82 3.03
CA SER A 153 -8.86 4.80 3.52
C SER A 153 -8.17 3.47 3.83
N GLU A 154 -7.24 3.03 2.99
CA GLU A 154 -6.49 1.79 3.23
C GLU A 154 -5.59 1.89 4.47
N VAL A 155 -4.90 3.02 4.64
CA VAL A 155 -4.07 3.28 5.83
C VAL A 155 -4.92 3.26 7.09
N LYS A 156 -6.07 3.95 7.09
CA LYS A 156 -7.00 3.97 8.23
C LYS A 156 -7.56 2.58 8.56
N LYS A 157 -7.93 1.80 7.54
CA LYS A 157 -8.37 0.41 7.72
C LYS A 157 -7.32 -0.44 8.44
N HIS A 158 -6.06 -0.34 8.01
CA HIS A 158 -4.96 -1.09 8.63
C HIS A 158 -4.66 -0.61 10.05
N ALA A 159 -4.62 0.72 10.27
CA ALA A 159 -4.40 1.31 11.59
C ALA A 159 -5.50 0.89 12.56
N GLN A 160 -6.77 1.01 12.17
CA GLN A 160 -7.90 0.61 12.99
C GLN A 160 -7.81 -0.87 13.38
N PHE A 161 -7.47 -1.76 12.44
CA PHE A 161 -7.30 -3.18 12.76
C PHE A 161 -6.18 -3.40 13.77
N ILE A 162 -5.04 -2.69 13.65
CA ILE A 162 -3.92 -2.80 14.59
C ILE A 162 -4.33 -2.29 15.97
N GLU A 163 -4.97 -1.13 16.04
CA GLU A 163 -5.41 -0.50 17.30
C GLU A 163 -6.46 -1.34 18.04
N SER A 164 -7.33 -2.05 17.32
CA SER A 164 -8.37 -2.88 17.92
C SER A 164 -7.94 -4.31 18.22
N PHE A 165 -6.70 -4.71 17.89
CA PHE A 165 -6.24 -6.10 18.01
C PHE A 165 -5.48 -6.31 19.32
N THR A 166 -5.83 -7.38 20.04
CA THR A 166 -5.22 -7.76 21.33
C THR A 166 -4.36 -9.02 21.21
N GLU A 167 -3.52 -9.30 22.21
CA GLU A 167 -2.75 -10.57 22.21
C GLU A 167 -3.67 -11.80 22.29
N ASP A 168 -4.80 -11.71 23.00
CA ASP A 168 -5.79 -12.79 23.10
C ASP A 168 -6.42 -13.11 21.73
N ASP A 169 -6.62 -12.10 20.88
CA ASP A 169 -7.12 -12.30 19.52
C ASP A 169 -6.17 -13.17 18.69
N PHE A 170 -4.87 -13.10 18.97
CA PHE A 170 -3.84 -13.81 18.22
C PHE A 170 -3.96 -15.34 18.35
N ASP A 171 -4.42 -15.83 19.50
CA ASP A 171 -4.59 -17.26 19.73
C ASP A 171 -5.60 -17.91 18.77
N PHE A 172 -6.56 -17.14 18.26
CA PHE A 172 -7.51 -17.61 17.26
C PHE A 172 -6.89 -17.81 15.87
N TYR A 173 -5.74 -17.21 15.60
CA TYR A 173 -5.04 -17.30 14.31
C TYR A 173 -3.94 -18.35 14.27
N ARG A 174 -3.60 -18.98 15.41
CA ARG A 174 -2.57 -20.03 15.50
C ARG A 174 -3.04 -21.44 15.10
N LYS A 175 -4.30 -21.61 14.67
CA LYS A 175 -4.89 -22.91 14.31
C LYS A 175 -4.53 -23.38 12.90
#